data_AF-A0A268AAM1-F1
#
_entry.id   AF-A0A268AAM1-F1
#
_cell.length_a   1.000
_cell.length_b   1.000
_cell.length_c   1.000
_cell.angle_alpha   90.00
_cell.angle_beta   90.00
_cell.angle_gamma   90.00
#
_symmetry.space_group_name_H-M   'P 1'
#
loop_
_entity.id
_entity.type
_entity.pdbx_description
1 polymer ?
#
loop_
_entity_poly.entity_id
_entity_poly.type
_entity_poly.pdbx_seq_one_letter_code
_entity_poly.pdbx_strand_id
1 'polypeptide(L)'
;MRYIVGICLCLILLAGCQEEEVTEPVKEPAPTGPAISYTIDQSGLQVTMNNGQDWMEVPVKVDELFAGEYQGSKTELIDQSYVLSQDRLAFIVGGFKQTTILSSIDQGKTWETAELPGAIEGIRLRIIGFTSEQDGFVILSGGRTMSAEGNQVYQTTDSGKTWILVGSAPSERIVQSGTFVSKDIGFMSFGSTGATEYYRTTDGGSNWDNFEVVLPGIYKDVFSVMESAEFDGDQIVMQMGQGTNGDYYGGNVKARLVSDDNGESFEMTGLIDPDDVMTDEEEENWRENDSYY
;
A
#
# COMPACT_ATOMS: atom_id res chain seq x y z
N MET A 1 104.99 13.05 -31.29
CA MET A 1 103.95 12.03 -31.55
C MET A 1 102.65 12.77 -31.78
N ARG A 2 102.06 12.58 -32.96
CA ARG A 2 100.96 13.37 -33.52
C ARG A 2 99.61 12.78 -33.09
N TYR A 3 98.73 13.63 -32.58
CA TYR A 3 97.33 13.32 -32.29
C TYR A 3 96.51 13.51 -33.58
N ILE A 4 95.72 12.50 -33.97
CA ILE A 4 94.58 12.68 -34.87
C ILE A 4 93.37 11.95 -34.27
N VAL A 5 92.29 12.73 -34.23
CA VAL A 5 90.93 12.47 -33.78
C VAL A 5 90.25 11.39 -34.64
N GLY A 6 89.45 10.53 -34.01
CA GLY A 6 88.51 9.63 -34.68
C GLY A 6 87.17 9.64 -33.93
N ILE A 7 86.14 10.15 -34.61
CA ILE A 7 84.74 10.25 -34.16
C ILE A 7 84.07 8.87 -34.25
N CYS A 8 83.30 8.48 -33.23
CA CYS A 8 82.39 7.34 -33.31
C CYS A 8 80.99 7.76 -32.83
N LEU A 9 80.00 7.63 -33.72
CA LEU A 9 78.58 7.89 -33.51
C LEU A 9 78.00 6.90 -32.48
N CYS A 10 77.34 7.40 -31.44
CA CYS A 10 76.44 6.59 -30.60
C CYS A 10 74.99 6.89 -31.00
N LEU A 11 74.27 5.86 -31.47
CA LEU A 11 72.82 5.89 -31.66
C LEU A 11 72.12 5.88 -30.30
N ILE A 12 71.16 6.78 -30.13
CA ILE A 12 70.28 6.87 -28.95
C ILE A 12 69.05 6.00 -29.21
N LEU A 13 68.87 4.94 -28.41
CA LEU A 13 67.61 4.19 -28.32
C LEU A 13 66.76 4.78 -27.20
N LEU A 14 65.67 5.47 -27.56
CA LEU A 14 64.62 5.89 -26.63
C LEU A 14 63.72 4.69 -26.34
N ALA A 15 63.88 4.08 -25.17
CA ALA A 15 62.90 3.15 -24.62
C ALA A 15 61.80 3.97 -23.93
N GLY A 16 60.58 3.94 -24.48
CA GLY A 16 59.41 4.52 -23.85
C GLY A 16 58.96 3.68 -22.65
N CYS A 17 58.86 4.28 -21.47
CA CYS A 17 58.05 3.75 -20.37
C CYS A 17 56.58 3.99 -20.73
N GLN A 18 55.80 2.92 -20.93
CA GLN A 18 54.35 2.99 -20.86
C GLN A 18 53.95 2.80 -19.39
N GLU A 19 53.32 3.82 -18.80
CA GLU A 19 52.58 3.67 -17.56
C GLU A 19 51.34 2.81 -17.84
N GLU A 20 51.17 1.72 -17.09
CA GLU A 20 49.93 0.95 -17.10
C GLU A 20 48.82 1.77 -16.44
N GLU A 21 47.83 2.14 -17.24
CA GLU A 21 46.63 2.82 -16.79
C GLU A 21 45.76 1.82 -16.00
N VAL A 22 45.70 1.99 -14.68
CA VAL A 22 44.81 1.19 -13.82
C VAL A 22 43.38 1.66 -14.10
N THR A 23 42.61 0.88 -14.86
CA THR A 23 41.19 1.19 -15.07
C THR A 23 40.44 1.00 -13.76
N GLU A 24 39.97 2.10 -13.16
CA GLU A 24 39.03 2.04 -12.05
C GLU A 24 37.80 1.24 -12.49
N PRO A 25 37.25 0.34 -11.64
CA PRO A 25 36.06 -0.39 -11.98
C PRO A 25 34.93 0.60 -12.25
N VAL A 26 34.32 0.51 -13.43
CA VAL A 26 33.14 1.29 -13.80
C VAL A 26 32.08 0.99 -12.74
N LYS A 27 31.82 1.98 -11.87
CA LYS A 27 30.75 1.88 -10.88
C LYS A 27 29.44 1.80 -11.66
N GLU A 28 28.83 0.61 -11.66
CA GLU A 28 27.51 0.44 -12.25
C GLU A 28 26.57 1.51 -11.69
N PRO A 29 25.71 2.12 -12.54
CA PRO A 29 24.76 3.12 -12.09
C PRO A 29 23.95 2.55 -10.93
N ALA A 30 23.80 3.34 -9.86
CA ALA A 30 22.98 2.93 -8.73
C ALA A 30 21.57 2.64 -9.24
N PRO A 31 20.96 1.51 -8.85
CA PRO A 31 19.61 1.19 -9.28
C PRO A 31 18.63 2.29 -8.84
N THR A 32 17.71 2.64 -9.72
CA THR A 32 16.81 3.80 -9.59
C THR A 32 15.38 3.42 -9.20
N GLY A 33 15.12 2.15 -8.85
CA GLY A 33 13.80 1.68 -8.41
C GLY A 33 13.50 2.09 -6.96
N PRO A 34 12.25 1.92 -6.48
CA PRO A 34 11.93 2.11 -5.07
C PRO A 34 12.69 1.11 -4.20
N ALA A 35 13.06 1.53 -2.98
CA ALA A 35 13.85 0.72 -2.05
C ALA A 35 13.23 -0.64 -1.82
N ILE A 36 11.90 -0.68 -1.65
CA ILE A 36 11.14 -1.91 -1.49
C ILE A 36 10.23 -2.05 -2.71
N SER A 37 10.27 -3.21 -3.35
CA SER A 37 9.45 -3.52 -4.52
C SER A 37 9.19 -5.01 -4.63
N TYR A 38 8.32 -5.41 -5.56
CA TYR A 38 8.06 -6.80 -5.88
C TYR A 38 7.98 -7.02 -7.40
N THR A 39 8.10 -8.27 -7.82
CA THR A 39 7.80 -8.72 -9.18
C THR A 39 7.10 -10.07 -9.14
N ILE A 40 6.24 -10.34 -10.12
CA ILE A 40 5.61 -11.64 -10.35
C ILE A 40 6.02 -12.11 -11.75
N ASP A 41 6.76 -13.22 -11.82
CA ASP A 41 7.15 -13.83 -13.07
C ASP A 41 7.00 -15.36 -13.04
N GLN A 42 7.61 -16.06 -14.00
CA GLN A 42 7.54 -17.53 -14.10
C GLN A 42 8.16 -18.26 -12.90
N SER A 43 9.04 -17.58 -12.16
CA SER A 43 9.73 -18.06 -10.96
C SER A 43 8.90 -17.84 -9.68
N GLY A 44 7.79 -17.10 -9.76
CA GLY A 44 6.94 -16.80 -8.62
C GLY A 44 6.95 -15.32 -8.22
N LEU A 45 6.52 -15.06 -6.99
CA LEU A 45 6.59 -13.73 -6.36
C LEU A 45 7.99 -13.52 -5.78
N GLN A 46 8.64 -12.42 -6.15
CA GLN A 46 9.90 -11.99 -5.57
C GLN A 46 9.78 -10.59 -4.99
N VAL A 47 10.51 -10.33 -3.91
CA VAL A 47 10.58 -9.03 -3.24
C VAL A 47 12.02 -8.54 -3.22
N THR A 48 12.22 -7.24 -3.35
CA THR A 48 13.49 -6.58 -3.10
C THR A 48 13.35 -5.57 -1.97
N MET A 49 14.42 -5.40 -1.19
CA MET A 49 14.51 -4.44 -0.07
C MET A 49 15.57 -3.36 -0.30
N ASN A 50 16.27 -3.41 -1.45
CA ASN A 50 17.42 -2.58 -1.76
C ASN A 50 17.43 -2.09 -3.22
N ASN A 51 16.30 -1.53 -3.68
CA ASN A 51 16.14 -0.95 -5.02
C ASN A 51 16.35 -1.97 -6.16
N GLY A 52 16.06 -3.26 -5.94
CA GLY A 52 16.22 -4.30 -6.95
C GLY A 52 17.65 -4.81 -7.15
N GLN A 53 18.57 -4.49 -6.22
CA GLN A 53 19.92 -5.09 -6.22
C GLN A 53 19.87 -6.58 -5.94
N ASP A 54 19.10 -6.96 -4.91
CA ASP A 54 18.87 -8.34 -4.54
C ASP A 54 17.37 -8.65 -4.53
N TRP A 55 17.03 -9.86 -4.93
CA TRP A 55 15.66 -10.36 -4.97
C TRP A 55 15.56 -11.65 -4.16
N MET A 56 14.51 -11.73 -3.34
CA MET A 56 14.18 -12.91 -2.54
C MET A 56 12.87 -13.51 -3.01
N GLU A 57 12.83 -14.83 -3.15
CA GLU A 57 11.59 -15.56 -3.44
C GLU A 57 10.69 -15.58 -2.21
N VAL A 58 9.42 -15.20 -2.39
CA VAL A 58 8.39 -15.39 -1.37
C VAL A 58 7.88 -16.83 -1.50
N PRO A 59 7.91 -17.66 -0.43
CA PRO A 59 7.60 -19.09 -0.51
C PRO A 59 6.09 -19.36 -0.61
N VAL A 60 5.47 -18.87 -1.68
CA VAL A 60 4.04 -18.96 -1.95
C VAL A 60 3.80 -19.27 -3.42
N LYS A 61 2.77 -20.07 -3.70
CA LYS A 61 2.32 -20.23 -5.08
C LYS A 61 1.55 -18.99 -5.50
N VAL A 62 1.92 -18.41 -6.64
CA VAL A 62 1.28 -17.19 -7.16
C VAL A 62 -0.24 -17.33 -7.22
N ASP A 63 -0.77 -18.47 -7.67
CA ASP A 63 -2.23 -18.70 -7.72
C ASP A 63 -2.94 -18.62 -6.37
N GLU A 64 -2.24 -18.87 -5.25
CA GLU A 64 -2.83 -18.79 -3.91
C GLU A 64 -2.97 -17.35 -3.43
N LEU A 65 -2.19 -16.39 -3.96
CA LEU A 65 -2.33 -14.95 -3.69
C LEU A 65 -3.62 -14.39 -4.31
N PHE A 66 -4.12 -15.05 -5.36
CA PHE A 66 -5.31 -14.64 -6.12
C PHE A 66 -6.51 -15.57 -5.92
N ALA A 67 -6.43 -16.51 -4.99
CA ALA A 67 -7.53 -17.44 -4.70
C ALA A 67 -8.75 -16.70 -4.10
N GLY A 68 -9.95 -17.25 -4.25
CA GLY A 68 -11.21 -16.60 -3.89
C GLY A 68 -11.96 -16.11 -5.13
N GLU A 69 -12.74 -15.05 -4.99
CA GLU A 69 -13.59 -14.52 -6.07
C GLU A 69 -12.86 -13.50 -6.97
N TYR A 70 -11.56 -13.26 -6.76
CA TYR A 70 -10.80 -12.30 -7.54
C TYR A 70 -10.78 -12.64 -9.05
N GLN A 71 -11.16 -11.68 -9.90
CA GLN A 71 -11.22 -11.82 -11.37
C GLN A 71 -10.27 -10.85 -12.10
N GLY A 72 -9.41 -10.13 -11.37
CA GLY A 72 -8.49 -9.16 -11.95
C GLY A 72 -7.23 -9.80 -12.54
N SER A 73 -6.24 -8.95 -12.88
CA SER A 73 -4.95 -9.42 -13.39
C SER A 73 -4.18 -10.16 -12.31
N LYS A 74 -3.50 -11.25 -12.69
CA LYS A 74 -2.60 -12.01 -11.81
C LYS A 74 -1.12 -11.64 -11.99
N THR A 75 -0.86 -10.51 -12.62
CA THR A 75 0.51 -10.01 -12.89
C THR A 75 1.01 -9.05 -11.81
N GLU A 76 0.11 -8.54 -10.98
CA GLU A 76 0.38 -7.59 -9.91
C GLU A 76 -0.37 -8.08 -8.66
N LEU A 77 0.19 -7.83 -7.47
CA LEU A 77 -0.48 -8.18 -6.22
C LEU A 77 -1.80 -7.42 -6.12
N ILE A 78 -2.80 -8.06 -5.50
CA ILE A 78 -4.08 -7.40 -5.22
C ILE A 78 -3.79 -6.24 -4.28
N ASP A 79 -4.30 -5.05 -4.62
CA ASP A 79 -4.10 -3.88 -3.79
C ASP A 79 -4.57 -4.14 -2.35
N GLN A 80 -3.82 -3.61 -1.39
CA GLN A 80 -4.02 -3.78 0.06
C GLN A 80 -3.97 -5.23 0.59
N SER A 81 -3.73 -6.25 -0.25
CA SER A 81 -3.64 -7.65 0.20
C SER A 81 -2.28 -8.01 0.82
N TYR A 82 -1.40 -7.04 0.99
CA TYR A 82 -0.02 -7.24 1.40
C TYR A 82 0.55 -6.00 2.11
N VAL A 83 1.61 -6.21 2.88
CA VAL A 83 2.42 -5.17 3.51
C VAL A 83 3.87 -5.37 3.07
N LEU A 84 4.49 -4.35 2.49
CA LEU A 84 5.94 -4.31 2.23
C LEU A 84 6.56 -3.13 2.98
N SER A 85 7.39 -3.44 3.96
CA SER A 85 8.14 -2.47 4.75
C SER A 85 9.49 -3.05 5.15
N GLN A 86 10.43 -2.21 5.59
CA GLN A 86 11.77 -2.67 6.01
C GLN A 86 11.70 -3.72 7.13
N ASP A 87 10.71 -3.60 8.00
CA ASP A 87 10.60 -4.43 9.20
C ASP A 87 9.58 -5.58 9.04
N ARG A 88 8.76 -5.55 7.99
CA ARG A 88 7.68 -6.51 7.79
C ARG A 88 7.31 -6.70 6.33
N LEU A 89 7.27 -7.97 5.93
CA LEU A 89 6.60 -8.45 4.73
C LEU A 89 5.40 -9.29 5.17
N ALA A 90 4.21 -9.05 4.61
CA ALA A 90 3.03 -9.87 4.91
C ALA A 90 2.12 -9.98 3.69
N PHE A 91 1.51 -11.15 3.49
CA PHE A 91 0.63 -11.45 2.36
C PHE A 91 -0.59 -12.24 2.84
N ILE A 92 -1.78 -11.85 2.41
CA ILE A 92 -2.98 -12.68 2.57
C ILE A 92 -2.95 -13.77 1.49
N VAL A 93 -2.94 -15.03 1.90
CA VAL A 93 -2.85 -16.20 1.02
C VAL A 93 -4.09 -17.08 1.17
N GLY A 94 -4.70 -17.48 0.06
CA GLY A 94 -5.89 -18.34 0.04
C GLY A 94 -7.20 -17.57 -0.17
N GLY A 95 -8.32 -18.18 0.24
CA GLY A 95 -9.64 -17.57 0.11
C GLY A 95 -10.80 -18.48 -0.33
N PHE A 96 -10.61 -19.80 -0.36
CA PHE A 96 -11.72 -20.76 -0.49
C PHE A 96 -11.73 -21.78 0.63
N LYS A 97 -10.72 -22.64 0.72
CA LYS A 97 -10.66 -23.70 1.76
C LYS A 97 -9.99 -23.23 3.04
N GLN A 98 -8.98 -22.39 2.88
CA GLN A 98 -8.11 -21.91 3.93
C GLN A 98 -7.64 -20.52 3.54
N THR A 99 -7.48 -19.66 4.54
CA THR A 99 -6.92 -18.32 4.39
C THR A 99 -5.89 -18.13 5.49
N THR A 100 -4.70 -17.70 5.11
CA THR A 100 -3.54 -17.54 5.99
C THR A 100 -2.88 -16.21 5.73
N ILE A 101 -2.08 -15.78 6.69
CA ILE A 101 -1.11 -14.71 6.54
C ILE A 101 0.27 -15.34 6.46
N LEU A 102 0.94 -15.20 5.31
CA LEU A 102 2.36 -15.49 5.16
C LEU A 102 3.15 -14.23 5.49
N SER A 103 4.07 -14.29 6.44
CA SER A 103 4.81 -13.09 6.87
C SER A 103 6.27 -13.37 7.19
N SER A 104 7.06 -12.29 7.13
CA SER A 104 8.44 -12.23 7.56
C SER A 104 8.69 -10.92 8.29
N ILE A 105 9.44 -10.99 9.39
CA ILE A 105 9.88 -9.83 10.21
C ILE A 105 11.40 -9.67 10.20
N ASP A 106 12.10 -10.39 9.30
CA ASP A 106 13.56 -10.40 9.21
C ASP A 106 14.05 -10.17 7.78
N GLN A 107 13.29 -9.37 7.02
CA GLN A 107 13.54 -9.01 5.62
C GLN A 107 13.56 -10.25 4.70
N GLY A 108 12.61 -11.16 4.91
CA GLY A 108 12.38 -12.36 4.10
C GLY A 108 13.41 -13.47 4.26
N LYS A 109 14.24 -13.43 5.32
CA LYS A 109 15.20 -14.51 5.63
C LYS A 109 14.47 -15.74 6.18
N THR A 110 13.44 -15.52 6.98
CA THR A 110 12.54 -16.57 7.48
C THR A 110 11.09 -16.16 7.27
N TRP A 111 10.23 -17.16 7.15
CA TRP A 111 8.81 -16.99 6.86
C TRP A 111 7.96 -17.81 7.82
N GLU A 112 6.90 -17.21 8.34
CA GLU A 112 5.90 -17.83 9.20
C GLU A 112 4.52 -17.75 8.54
N THR A 113 3.70 -18.78 8.74
CA THR A 113 2.32 -18.84 8.26
C THR A 113 1.38 -18.90 9.45
N ALA A 114 0.46 -17.94 9.53
CA ALA A 114 -0.58 -17.89 10.56
C ALA A 114 -1.96 -18.08 9.92
N GLU A 115 -2.79 -18.92 10.53
CA GLU A 115 -4.16 -19.17 10.06
C GLU A 115 -5.11 -18.04 10.43
N LEU A 116 -6.06 -17.72 9.54
CA LEU A 116 -7.25 -16.93 9.87
C LEU A 116 -8.40 -17.91 10.17
N PRO A 117 -8.66 -18.23 11.46
CA PRO A 117 -9.65 -19.24 11.81
C PRO A 117 -11.06 -18.81 11.38
N GLY A 118 -11.76 -19.72 10.69
CA GLY A 118 -13.14 -19.47 10.23
C GLY A 118 -13.26 -18.35 9.19
N ALA A 119 -12.19 -18.09 8.44
CA ALA A 119 -12.21 -17.11 7.35
C ALA A 119 -13.33 -17.41 6.36
N ILE A 120 -14.00 -16.35 5.93
CA ILE A 120 -15.06 -16.39 4.94
C ILE A 120 -14.54 -17.02 3.64
N GLU A 121 -15.31 -17.95 3.08
CA GLU A 121 -14.98 -18.58 1.81
C GLU A 121 -15.37 -17.66 0.64
N GLY A 122 -14.65 -17.78 -0.49
CA GLY A 122 -14.90 -16.94 -1.66
C GLY A 122 -14.52 -15.49 -1.39
N ILE A 123 -13.30 -15.25 -0.89
CA ILE A 123 -12.84 -13.89 -0.55
C ILE A 123 -12.84 -13.00 -1.81
N ARG A 124 -13.60 -11.91 -1.76
CA ARG A 124 -13.65 -10.86 -2.77
C ARG A 124 -12.71 -9.72 -2.44
N LEU A 125 -12.88 -9.08 -1.27
CA LEU A 125 -12.02 -8.01 -0.76
C LEU A 125 -11.15 -8.55 0.37
N ARG A 126 -9.90 -8.11 0.41
CA ARG A 126 -8.91 -8.50 1.41
C ARG A 126 -7.99 -7.33 1.67
N ILE A 127 -7.87 -6.93 2.93
CA ILE A 127 -7.04 -5.80 3.37
C ILE A 127 -6.23 -6.30 4.56
N ILE A 128 -4.93 -6.03 4.58
CA ILE A 128 -4.06 -6.24 5.73
C ILE A 128 -3.31 -4.95 6.05
N GLY A 129 -3.21 -4.63 7.33
CA GLY A 129 -2.42 -3.50 7.80
C GLY A 129 -1.91 -3.71 9.21
N PHE A 130 -0.94 -2.89 9.61
CA PHE A 130 -0.37 -2.87 10.96
C PHE A 130 -0.40 -1.44 11.49
N THR A 131 -0.90 -1.27 12.71
CA THR A 131 -0.99 0.04 13.38
C THR A 131 0.15 0.24 14.38
N SER A 132 0.87 -0.84 14.71
CA SER A 132 2.13 -0.82 15.45
C SER A 132 2.99 -2.02 15.02
N GLU A 133 4.18 -2.18 15.60
CA GLU A 133 4.97 -3.40 15.41
C GLU A 133 4.19 -4.66 15.82
N GLN A 134 3.33 -4.55 16.84
CA GLN A 134 2.63 -5.69 17.43
C GLN A 134 1.19 -5.85 16.93
N ASP A 135 0.53 -4.73 16.66
CA ASP A 135 -0.91 -4.69 16.41
C ASP A 135 -1.17 -4.59 14.90
N GLY A 136 -2.00 -5.49 14.40
CA GLY A 136 -2.37 -5.53 13.00
C GLY A 136 -3.79 -6.03 12.81
N PHE A 137 -4.34 -5.71 11.64
CA PHE A 137 -5.72 -6.02 11.29
C PHE A 137 -5.78 -6.69 9.92
N VAL A 138 -6.81 -7.52 9.75
CA VAL A 138 -7.22 -8.04 8.44
C VAL A 138 -8.72 -7.83 8.28
N ILE A 139 -9.12 -7.28 7.14
CA ILE A 139 -10.53 -7.14 6.76
C ILE A 139 -10.77 -8.01 5.53
N LEU A 140 -11.74 -8.92 5.63
CA LEU A 140 -12.15 -9.79 4.53
C LEU A 140 -13.61 -9.52 4.17
N SER A 141 -13.93 -9.63 2.89
CA SER A 141 -15.31 -9.78 2.41
C SER A 141 -15.43 -10.99 1.50
N GLY A 142 -16.60 -11.60 1.43
CA GLY A 142 -16.85 -12.77 0.59
C GLY A 142 -18.27 -13.31 0.69
N GLY A 143 -18.52 -14.46 0.06
CA GLY A 143 -19.85 -15.09 0.05
C GLY A 143 -20.91 -14.24 -0.64
N ARG A 144 -20.54 -13.55 -1.73
CA ARG A 144 -21.38 -12.56 -2.38
C ARG A 144 -22.66 -13.18 -2.95
N THR A 145 -23.80 -12.62 -2.58
CA THR A 145 -25.11 -12.96 -3.14
C THR A 145 -25.84 -11.69 -3.56
N MET A 146 -26.03 -11.50 -4.88
CA MET A 146 -26.59 -10.27 -5.45
C MET A 146 -25.77 -9.02 -5.05
N SER A 147 -26.39 -8.09 -4.32
CA SER A 147 -25.78 -6.85 -3.83
C SER A 147 -25.38 -6.94 -2.35
N ALA A 148 -25.35 -8.16 -1.80
CA ALA A 148 -24.96 -8.43 -0.43
C ALA A 148 -23.73 -9.32 -0.35
N GLU A 149 -22.94 -9.16 0.71
CA GLU A 149 -21.82 -10.04 1.05
C GLU A 149 -21.55 -10.04 2.56
N GLY A 150 -20.83 -11.06 3.03
CA GLY A 150 -20.34 -11.08 4.40
C GLY A 150 -19.04 -10.30 4.53
N ASN A 151 -18.78 -9.79 5.74
CA ASN A 151 -17.51 -9.17 6.10
C ASN A 151 -16.99 -9.76 7.41
N GLN A 152 -15.67 -9.77 7.60
CA GLN A 152 -15.00 -10.22 8.81
C GLN A 152 -13.80 -9.34 9.12
N VAL A 153 -13.58 -9.07 10.40
CA VAL A 153 -12.42 -8.33 10.90
C VAL A 153 -11.64 -9.24 11.84
N TYR A 154 -10.34 -9.31 11.59
CA TYR A 154 -9.37 -10.03 12.42
C TYR A 154 -8.37 -9.04 13.01
N GLN A 155 -7.89 -9.33 14.21
CA GLN A 155 -6.83 -8.58 14.87
C GLN A 155 -5.70 -9.53 15.31
N THR A 156 -4.49 -8.99 15.35
CA THR A 156 -3.31 -9.57 16.00
C THR A 156 -2.75 -8.55 16.99
N THR A 157 -2.12 -9.05 18.06
CA THR A 157 -1.38 -8.26 19.05
C THR A 157 0.03 -8.83 19.30
N ASP A 158 0.44 -9.80 18.46
CA ASP A 158 1.66 -10.56 18.60
C ASP A 158 2.50 -10.57 17.31
N SER A 159 2.51 -9.44 16.59
CA SER A 159 3.25 -9.27 15.34
C SER A 159 2.73 -10.17 14.20
N GLY A 160 1.46 -10.58 14.22
CA GLY A 160 0.86 -11.41 13.18
C GLY A 160 1.13 -12.91 13.31
N LYS A 161 1.64 -13.36 14.45
CA LYS A 161 1.88 -14.79 14.74
C LYS A 161 0.58 -15.54 14.97
N THR A 162 -0.39 -14.88 15.61
CA THR A 162 -1.76 -15.38 15.76
C THR A 162 -2.77 -14.29 15.43
N TRP A 163 -3.91 -14.72 14.90
CA TRP A 163 -5.00 -13.85 14.46
C TRP A 163 -6.31 -14.32 15.07
N ILE A 164 -7.12 -13.36 15.53
CA ILE A 164 -8.40 -13.61 16.19
C ILE A 164 -9.49 -12.92 15.39
N LEU A 165 -10.55 -13.65 15.03
CA LEU A 165 -11.78 -13.06 14.49
C LEU A 165 -12.46 -12.25 15.60
N VAL A 166 -12.46 -10.93 15.46
CA VAL A 166 -13.02 -10.02 16.49
C VAL A 166 -14.48 -9.66 16.22
N GLY A 167 -14.93 -9.71 14.97
CA GLY A 167 -16.31 -9.41 14.61
C GLY A 167 -16.52 -9.11 13.14
N SER A 168 -17.63 -8.45 12.87
CA SER A 168 -18.06 -7.97 11.55
C SER A 168 -18.88 -6.70 11.74
N ALA A 169 -18.74 -5.73 10.83
CA ALA A 169 -19.64 -4.58 10.81
C ALA A 169 -21.05 -5.01 10.37
N PRO A 170 -22.11 -4.32 10.85
CA PRO A 170 -23.49 -4.80 10.76
C PRO A 170 -24.14 -4.63 9.38
N SER A 171 -23.42 -4.12 8.37
CA SER A 171 -23.93 -4.00 7.01
C SER A 171 -23.71 -5.29 6.23
N GLU A 172 -24.76 -5.70 5.51
CA GLU A 172 -24.70 -6.80 4.55
C GLU A 172 -24.38 -6.32 3.13
N ARG A 173 -24.19 -5.01 2.91
CA ARG A 173 -23.88 -4.45 1.58
C ARG A 173 -22.44 -4.76 1.19
N ILE A 174 -22.10 -4.48 -0.07
CA ILE A 174 -20.74 -4.68 -0.59
C ILE A 174 -19.75 -3.76 0.15
N VAL A 175 -18.72 -4.33 0.76
CA VAL A 175 -17.59 -3.63 1.38
C VAL A 175 -16.85 -2.84 0.29
N GLN A 176 -16.74 -1.53 0.45
CA GLN A 176 -16.00 -0.69 -0.48
C GLN A 176 -14.55 -0.49 -0.03
N SER A 177 -14.36 -0.23 1.26
CA SER A 177 -13.04 0.02 1.85
C SER A 177 -13.07 -0.24 3.35
N GLY A 178 -11.89 -0.37 3.96
CA GLY A 178 -11.74 -0.44 5.40
C GLY A 178 -10.30 -0.22 5.85
N THR A 179 -10.12 0.36 7.03
CA THR A 179 -8.80 0.61 7.63
C THR A 179 -8.89 0.73 9.14
N PHE A 180 -7.76 0.57 9.83
CA PHE A 180 -7.61 0.90 11.25
C PHE A 180 -6.47 1.90 11.44
N VAL A 181 -6.70 2.91 12.28
CA VAL A 181 -5.70 3.91 12.65
C VAL A 181 -5.00 3.58 13.98
N SER A 182 -5.61 2.70 14.78
CA SER A 182 -5.02 2.09 15.97
C SER A 182 -5.61 0.69 16.17
N LYS A 183 -5.16 -0.04 17.20
CA LYS A 183 -5.76 -1.33 17.57
C LYS A 183 -7.26 -1.26 17.88
N ASP A 184 -7.75 -0.08 18.29
CA ASP A 184 -9.13 0.12 18.76
C ASP A 184 -10.00 0.86 17.75
N ILE A 185 -9.42 1.84 17.02
CA ILE A 185 -10.17 2.72 16.13
C ILE A 185 -10.00 2.28 14.67
N GLY A 186 -11.12 1.97 14.03
CA GLY A 186 -11.16 1.58 12.62
C GLY A 186 -12.45 2.02 11.94
N PHE A 187 -12.40 1.99 10.60
CA PHE A 187 -13.45 2.49 9.73
C PHE A 187 -13.72 1.48 8.61
N MET A 188 -14.97 1.34 8.22
CA MET A 188 -15.39 0.55 7.06
C MET A 188 -16.47 1.29 6.29
N SER A 189 -16.44 1.19 4.96
CA SER A 189 -17.47 1.73 4.09
C SER A 189 -18.13 0.63 3.26
N PHE A 190 -19.42 0.80 2.99
CA PHE A 190 -20.25 -0.18 2.30
C PHE A 190 -21.13 0.49 1.26
N GLY A 191 -21.23 -0.11 0.08
CA GLY A 191 -22.05 0.41 -1.00
C GLY A 191 -22.03 -0.48 -2.24
N SER A 192 -23.19 -0.60 -2.89
CA SER A 192 -23.33 -1.22 -4.21
C SER A 192 -24.24 -0.42 -5.14
N THR A 193 -25.28 0.19 -4.57
CA THR A 193 -26.22 1.13 -5.19
C THR A 193 -26.76 2.05 -4.09
N GLY A 194 -27.04 3.33 -4.38
CA GLY A 194 -27.48 4.31 -3.38
C GLY A 194 -26.34 4.87 -2.51
N ALA A 195 -26.67 5.60 -1.46
CA ALA A 195 -25.71 6.24 -0.57
C ALA A 195 -24.78 5.23 0.11
N THR A 196 -23.50 5.58 0.26
CA THR A 196 -22.51 4.79 1.01
C THR A 196 -22.86 4.79 2.49
N GLU A 197 -22.73 3.63 3.14
CA GLU A 197 -22.79 3.50 4.59
C GLU A 197 -21.37 3.51 5.15
N TYR A 198 -21.16 4.27 6.21
CA TYR A 198 -19.88 4.32 6.92
C TYR A 198 -20.06 3.83 8.35
N TYR A 199 -19.11 3.03 8.81
CA TYR A 199 -19.10 2.50 10.17
C TYR A 199 -17.74 2.76 10.81
N ARG A 200 -17.77 3.08 12.09
CA ARG A 200 -16.60 3.25 12.95
C ARG A 200 -16.66 2.28 14.10
N THR A 201 -15.52 1.74 14.48
CA THR A 201 -15.32 1.01 15.73
C THR A 201 -14.37 1.79 16.65
N THR A 202 -14.52 1.60 17.95
CA THR A 202 -13.60 2.09 18.99
C THR A 202 -13.16 0.97 19.94
N ASP A 203 -13.45 -0.29 19.58
CA ASP A 203 -13.12 -1.48 20.35
C ASP A 203 -12.50 -2.59 19.48
N GLY A 204 -11.80 -2.19 18.42
CA GLY A 204 -11.03 -3.10 17.57
C GLY A 204 -11.86 -3.88 16.55
N GLY A 205 -13.14 -3.54 16.40
CA GLY A 205 -14.06 -4.16 15.44
C GLY A 205 -15.06 -5.13 16.06
N SER A 206 -15.15 -5.18 17.39
CA SER A 206 -16.16 -5.98 18.10
C SER A 206 -17.55 -5.33 18.06
N ASN A 207 -17.63 -4.00 18.09
CA ASN A 207 -18.84 -3.22 17.88
C ASN A 207 -18.58 -2.09 16.89
N TRP A 208 -19.63 -1.68 16.20
CA TRP A 208 -19.58 -0.67 15.15
C TRP A 208 -20.76 0.27 15.25
N ASP A 209 -20.47 1.57 15.21
CA ASP A 209 -21.45 2.64 15.14
C ASP A 209 -21.42 3.26 13.75
N ASN A 210 -22.58 3.67 13.24
CA ASN A 210 -22.65 4.45 12.02
C ASN A 210 -22.12 5.87 12.30
N PHE A 211 -21.43 6.45 11.32
CA PHE A 211 -21.12 7.86 11.30
C PHE A 211 -21.44 8.44 9.92
N GLU A 212 -21.61 9.76 9.86
CA GLU A 212 -21.89 10.46 8.62
C GLU A 212 -20.63 11.15 8.09
N VAL A 213 -20.41 11.02 6.79
CA VAL A 213 -19.42 11.82 6.06
C VAL A 213 -20.19 12.94 5.37
N VAL A 214 -20.09 14.16 5.92
CA VAL A 214 -20.79 15.34 5.39
C VAL A 214 -19.81 16.15 4.54
N LEU A 215 -20.07 16.20 3.24
CA LEU A 215 -19.27 16.98 2.29
C LEU A 215 -20.06 18.21 1.80
N PRO A 216 -19.42 19.39 1.74
CA PRO A 216 -20.06 20.61 1.24
C PRO A 216 -20.29 20.58 -0.28
N GLY A 217 -21.34 21.27 -0.74
CA GLY A 217 -21.55 21.58 -2.16
C GLY A 217 -21.49 20.42 -3.13
N ILE A 218 -20.72 20.64 -4.20
CA ILE A 218 -20.44 19.65 -5.24
C ILE A 218 -19.66 18.45 -4.70
N TYR A 219 -18.93 18.59 -3.59
CA TYR A 219 -18.00 17.57 -3.12
C TYR A 219 -18.69 16.29 -2.66
N LYS A 220 -19.94 16.37 -2.21
CA LYS A 220 -20.77 15.19 -1.88
C LYS A 220 -21.06 14.30 -3.08
N ASP A 221 -21.04 14.86 -4.29
CA ASP A 221 -21.29 14.17 -5.55
C ASP A 221 -19.96 13.75 -6.22
N VAL A 222 -18.85 14.36 -5.81
CA VAL A 222 -17.49 14.09 -6.33
C VAL A 222 -16.80 13.00 -5.52
N PHE A 223 -16.72 13.13 -4.19
CA PHE A 223 -15.96 12.20 -3.34
C PHE A 223 -16.90 11.24 -2.63
N SER A 224 -16.70 9.94 -2.90
CA SER A 224 -17.60 8.88 -2.42
C SER A 224 -16.88 7.67 -1.84
N VAL A 225 -15.56 7.56 -2.05
CA VAL A 225 -14.75 6.41 -1.63
C VAL A 225 -13.81 6.82 -0.52
N MET A 226 -13.91 6.17 0.64
CA MET A 226 -12.90 6.28 1.69
C MET A 226 -11.65 5.54 1.24
N GLU A 227 -10.56 6.25 0.95
CA GLU A 227 -9.31 5.65 0.47
C GLU A 227 -8.34 5.33 1.61
N SER A 228 -8.22 6.25 2.57
CA SER A 228 -7.35 6.06 3.73
C SER A 228 -7.86 6.85 4.94
N ALA A 229 -7.40 6.44 6.12
CA ALA A 229 -7.46 7.21 7.34
C ALA A 229 -6.18 6.92 8.14
N GLU A 230 -5.62 7.94 8.76
CA GLU A 230 -4.40 7.86 9.57
C GLU A 230 -4.38 8.92 10.67
N PHE A 231 -3.57 8.72 11.71
CA PHE A 231 -3.31 9.77 12.68
C PHE A 231 -2.32 10.79 12.12
N ASP A 232 -2.66 12.07 12.25
CA ASP A 232 -1.78 13.22 12.06
C ASP A 232 -1.73 14.01 13.38
N GLY A 233 -0.68 13.75 14.18
CA GLY A 233 -0.66 14.18 15.57
C GLY A 233 -1.78 13.55 16.38
N ASP A 234 -2.61 14.39 17.00
CA ASP A 234 -3.77 13.96 17.82
C ASP A 234 -5.06 13.85 17.00
N GLN A 235 -5.02 14.17 15.70
CA GLN A 235 -6.18 14.17 14.80
C GLN A 235 -6.19 12.94 13.90
N ILE A 236 -7.38 12.53 13.44
CA ILE A 236 -7.49 11.56 12.35
C ILE A 236 -7.73 12.32 11.05
N VAL A 237 -6.87 12.08 10.07
CA VAL A 237 -7.01 12.58 8.70
C VAL A 237 -7.55 11.45 7.84
N MET A 238 -8.69 11.68 7.19
CA MET A 238 -9.31 10.77 6.24
C MET A 238 -9.20 11.36 4.83
N GLN A 239 -8.79 10.54 3.86
CA GLN A 239 -8.78 10.91 2.45
C GLN A 239 -9.97 10.27 1.75
N MET A 240 -10.76 11.10 1.08
CA MET A 240 -11.91 10.67 0.28
C MET A 240 -11.60 10.85 -1.21
N GLY A 241 -11.61 9.74 -1.93
CA GLY A 241 -11.46 9.69 -3.37
C GLY A 241 -12.78 9.69 -4.13
N GLN A 242 -12.66 9.78 -5.45
CA GLN A 242 -13.80 9.94 -6.35
C GLN A 242 -14.39 8.59 -6.85
N GLY A 243 -13.65 7.50 -6.64
CA GLY A 243 -13.97 6.19 -7.19
C GLY A 243 -13.63 6.05 -8.67
N THR A 244 -13.86 4.87 -9.24
CA THR A 244 -13.35 4.47 -10.57
C THR A 244 -13.87 5.32 -11.74
N ASN A 245 -14.98 6.04 -11.57
CA ASN A 245 -15.59 6.86 -12.61
C ASN A 245 -15.46 8.37 -12.33
N GLY A 246 -14.71 8.76 -11.30
CA GLY A 246 -14.51 10.17 -10.97
C GLY A 246 -13.65 10.88 -12.01
N ASP A 247 -14.05 12.08 -12.40
CA ASP A 247 -13.37 12.92 -13.39
C ASP A 247 -13.11 14.35 -12.93
N TYR A 248 -13.37 14.67 -11.65
CA TYR A 248 -13.05 15.98 -11.07
C TYR A 248 -11.54 16.19 -11.08
N TYR A 249 -11.09 17.21 -11.81
CA TYR A 249 -9.68 17.41 -12.19
C TYR A 249 -9.01 16.13 -12.72
N GLY A 250 -9.72 15.40 -13.59
CA GLY A 250 -9.19 14.17 -14.22
C GLY A 250 -9.11 12.97 -13.29
N GLY A 251 -9.72 13.04 -12.09
CA GLY A 251 -9.70 11.96 -11.10
C GLY A 251 -8.52 12.01 -10.13
N ASN A 252 -7.66 13.04 -10.23
CA ASN A 252 -6.41 13.11 -9.46
C ASN A 252 -6.57 13.76 -8.09
N VAL A 253 -7.59 14.59 -7.91
CA VAL A 253 -7.83 15.31 -6.65
C VAL A 253 -8.60 14.45 -5.65
N LYS A 254 -8.31 14.60 -4.35
CA LYS A 254 -9.01 13.96 -3.23
C LYS A 254 -9.50 15.00 -2.23
N ALA A 255 -10.49 14.66 -1.40
CA ALA A 255 -10.85 15.49 -0.25
C ALA A 255 -10.08 15.07 1.01
N ARG A 256 -9.59 16.07 1.74
CA ARG A 256 -8.99 15.93 3.07
C ARG A 256 -10.03 16.21 4.14
N LEU A 257 -10.33 15.23 4.97
CA LEU A 257 -11.23 15.33 6.09
C LEU A 257 -10.46 15.16 7.40
N VAL A 258 -10.83 15.90 8.44
CA VAL A 258 -10.20 15.88 9.77
C VAL A 258 -11.22 15.57 10.83
N SER A 259 -10.83 14.74 11.78
CA SER A 259 -11.57 14.48 13.01
C SER A 259 -10.70 14.77 14.24
N ASP A 260 -11.28 15.53 15.17
CA ASP A 260 -10.73 15.81 16.51
C ASP A 260 -11.39 14.95 17.62
N ASP A 261 -12.32 14.06 17.26
CA ASP A 261 -13.16 13.27 18.18
C ASP A 261 -12.98 11.75 17.98
N ASN A 262 -11.76 11.34 17.59
CA ASN A 262 -11.41 9.96 17.30
C ASN A 262 -12.25 9.33 16.17
N GLY A 263 -12.78 10.13 15.25
CA GLY A 263 -13.54 9.69 14.07
C GLY A 263 -15.05 9.62 14.28
N GLU A 264 -15.59 10.18 15.37
CA GLU A 264 -17.04 10.28 15.56
C GLU A 264 -17.67 11.23 14.53
N SER A 265 -16.95 12.30 14.16
CA SER A 265 -17.30 13.19 13.06
C SER A 265 -16.07 13.66 12.30
N PHE A 266 -16.28 14.06 11.05
CA PHE A 266 -15.23 14.56 10.15
C PHE A 266 -15.64 15.89 9.51
N GLU A 267 -14.73 16.86 9.47
CA GLU A 267 -14.86 18.10 8.71
C GLU A 267 -13.94 18.07 7.48
N MET A 268 -14.45 18.43 6.31
CA MET A 268 -13.61 18.68 5.15
C MET A 268 -12.76 19.93 5.38
N THR A 269 -11.44 19.78 5.32
CA THR A 269 -10.46 20.85 5.59
C THR A 269 -9.68 21.27 4.36
N GLY A 270 -9.74 20.50 3.27
CA GLY A 270 -9.06 20.85 2.04
C GLY A 270 -9.26 19.83 0.93
N LEU A 271 -8.60 20.13 -0.19
CA LEU A 271 -8.36 19.18 -1.27
C LEU A 271 -6.89 18.73 -1.21
N ILE A 272 -6.61 17.54 -1.73
CA ILE A 272 -5.28 16.99 -1.91
C ILE A 272 -5.07 16.87 -3.41
N ASP A 273 -4.08 17.57 -3.93
CA ASP A 273 -3.69 17.55 -5.33
C ASP A 273 -2.28 16.94 -5.48
N PRO A 274 -2.18 15.62 -5.66
CA PRO A 274 -0.89 14.94 -5.79
C PRO A 274 -0.18 15.23 -7.11
N ASP A 275 -0.91 15.67 -8.15
CA ASP A 275 -0.41 15.81 -9.52
C ASP A 275 -0.30 17.28 -9.98
N ASP A 276 -0.56 18.24 -9.07
CA ASP A 276 -0.46 19.69 -9.33
C ASP A 276 -1.32 20.10 -10.54
N VAL A 277 -2.56 19.61 -10.57
CA VAL A 277 -3.55 19.86 -11.63
C VAL A 277 -4.46 21.06 -11.35
N MET A 278 -4.47 21.55 -10.11
CA MET A 278 -5.16 22.75 -9.65
C MET A 278 -4.22 23.96 -9.69
N THR A 279 -4.80 25.15 -9.83
CA THR A 279 -4.07 26.41 -9.62
C THR A 279 -4.04 26.79 -8.14
N ASP A 280 -3.03 27.55 -7.71
CA ASP A 280 -2.94 28.12 -6.34
C ASP A 280 -4.25 28.81 -5.91
N GLU A 281 -4.92 29.50 -6.84
CA GLU A 281 -6.19 30.19 -6.59
C GLU A 281 -7.34 29.19 -6.34
N GLU A 282 -7.38 28.07 -7.05
CA GLU A 282 -8.38 27.01 -6.85
C GLU A 282 -8.14 26.24 -5.55
N GLU A 283 -6.87 26.04 -5.16
CA GLU A 283 -6.51 25.44 -3.89
C GLU A 283 -6.88 26.34 -2.72
N GLU A 284 -6.61 27.65 -2.80
CA GLU A 284 -6.93 28.60 -1.71
C GLU A 284 -8.45 28.81 -1.58
N ASN A 285 -9.18 28.81 -2.71
CA ASN A 285 -10.61 29.07 -2.77
C ASN A 285 -11.47 27.81 -2.91
N TRP A 286 -10.96 26.64 -2.54
CA TRP A 286 -11.71 25.37 -2.65
C TRP A 286 -13.08 25.44 -1.96
N ARG A 287 -13.22 26.18 -0.86
CA ARG A 287 -14.50 26.39 -0.18
C ARG A 287 -15.50 27.24 -0.97
N GLU A 288 -15.04 28.12 -1.86
CA GLU A 288 -15.91 28.98 -2.67
C GLU A 288 -16.52 28.23 -3.86
N ASN A 289 -15.86 27.17 -4.34
CA ASN A 289 -16.38 26.28 -5.38
C ASN A 289 -17.61 25.45 -4.94
N ASP A 290 -17.95 25.45 -3.64
CA ASP A 290 -19.24 24.98 -3.10
C ASP A 290 -20.42 25.82 -3.63
N SER A 291 -20.22 27.12 -3.87
CA SER A 291 -21.31 28.08 -4.07
C SER A 291 -21.89 28.18 -5.49
N TYR A 292 -21.31 27.48 -6.46
CA TYR A 292 -21.67 27.65 -7.89
C TYR A 292 -22.67 26.61 -8.44
N TYR A 293 -23.21 25.71 -7.61
CA TYR A 293 -24.18 24.70 -8.05
C TYR A 293 -25.39 24.51 -7.12
#